data_AF-A0A6I0E2C6-F1
#
_entry.id   AF-A0A6I0E2C6-F1
#
_cell.length_a   1.000
_cell.length_b   1.000
_cell.length_c   1.000
_cell.angle_alpha   90.00
_cell.angle_beta   90.00
_cell.angle_gamma   90.00
#
_symmetry.space_group_name_H-M   'P 1'
#
loop_
_entity.id
_entity.type
_entity.pdbx_description
1 polymer ?
#
loop_
_entity_poly.entity_id
_entity_poly.type
_entity_poly.pdbx_seq_one_letter_code
_entity_poly.pdbx_strand_id
1 'polypeptide(L)'
;MNIEKIMQGLEAKHPGEMEYLQAVREVLSTITEVYNEHPEFEKAKIAERLVEPDRIFTFKVPWVDDKGEVQVNLGYRVQFNNAIGPYKGGIRFHSSVTLSILKFLGFEQIFKNALTTLPMGGAKGGSDFNPRGKSDAEVMRFCQAFMVELWRHIGPETDVPAGDIGVGAREVGYLYGMYRKLARENTGVFTGKGLEFGGSLIRPEATGFGGLYFVKQMLETAGHSLQGKTVAISGFGNVAWGAALKATELGAKVVTISGPDGYV
;
A
#
# COMPACT_ATOMS: atom_id res chain seq x y z
N MET A 1 -14.55 -6.89 -23.91
CA MET A 1 -13.15 -6.56 -23.59
C MET A 1 -12.16 -7.30 -24.49
N ASN A 2 -11.43 -6.55 -25.31
CA ASN A 2 -10.26 -7.04 -26.03
C ASN A 2 -9.00 -6.68 -25.24
N ILE A 3 -8.47 -7.62 -24.45
CA ILE A 3 -7.32 -7.39 -23.57
C ILE A 3 -6.09 -6.94 -24.36
N GLU A 4 -5.77 -7.60 -25.47
CA GLU A 4 -4.57 -7.27 -26.24
C GLU A 4 -4.61 -5.84 -26.77
N LYS A 5 -5.78 -5.35 -27.18
CA LYS A 5 -5.95 -3.96 -27.60
C LYS A 5 -5.70 -2.98 -26.44
N ILE A 6 -6.19 -3.28 -25.24
CA ILE A 6 -5.96 -2.46 -24.05
C ILE A 6 -4.47 -2.46 -23.68
N MET A 7 -3.86 -3.65 -23.64
CA MET A 7 -2.46 -3.82 -23.28
C MET A 7 -1.52 -3.14 -24.28
N GLN A 8 -1.76 -3.26 -25.59
CA GLN A 8 -0.99 -2.53 -26.60
C GLN A 8 -1.06 -1.02 -26.41
N GLY A 9 -2.25 -0.49 -26.09
CA GLY A 9 -2.42 0.94 -25.79
C GLY A 9 -1.67 1.37 -24.53
N LEU A 10 -1.71 0.54 -23.48
CA LEU A 10 -1.00 0.80 -22.23
C LEU A 10 0.52 0.70 -22.38
N GLU A 11 1.03 -0.31 -23.08
CA GLU A 11 2.46 -0.51 -23.36
C GLU A 11 3.03 0.67 -24.15
N ALA A 12 2.29 1.18 -25.14
CA ALA A 12 2.68 2.35 -25.90
C ALA A 12 2.70 3.64 -25.05
N LYS A 13 1.77 3.76 -24.10
CA LYS A 13 1.63 4.95 -23.24
C LYS A 13 2.58 4.95 -22.04
N HIS A 14 2.88 3.77 -21.49
CA HIS A 14 3.65 3.57 -20.26
C HIS A 14 4.85 2.63 -20.51
N PRO A 15 5.77 3.00 -21.42
CA PRO A 15 6.88 2.12 -21.78
C PRO A 15 7.82 1.86 -20.60
N GLY A 16 8.17 0.59 -20.37
CA GLY A 16 9.11 0.17 -19.34
C GLY A 16 8.51 -0.02 -17.94
N GLU A 17 7.20 0.19 -17.75
CA GLU A 17 6.54 -0.03 -16.48
C GLU A 17 6.07 -1.49 -16.29
N MET A 18 7.04 -2.41 -16.29
CA MET A 18 6.78 -3.85 -16.38
C MET A 18 5.91 -4.40 -15.24
N GLU A 19 6.17 -3.99 -13.99
CA GLU A 19 5.39 -4.43 -12.83
C GLU A 19 3.93 -3.98 -12.93
N TYR A 20 3.70 -2.75 -13.39
CA TYR A 20 2.36 -2.22 -13.58
C TYR A 20 1.62 -2.94 -14.72
N LEU A 21 2.26 -3.10 -15.87
CA LEU A 21 1.67 -3.77 -17.04
C LEU A 21 1.34 -5.24 -16.75
N GLN A 22 2.21 -5.93 -16.00
CA GLN A 22 1.97 -7.30 -15.57
C GLN A 22 0.69 -7.39 -14.72
N ALA A 23 0.57 -6.54 -13.69
CA ALA A 23 -0.58 -6.57 -12.78
C ALA A 23 -1.89 -6.23 -13.50
N VAL A 24 -1.88 -5.28 -14.45
CA VAL A 24 -3.06 -4.99 -15.26
C VAL A 24 -3.48 -6.20 -16.08
N ARG A 25 -2.54 -6.85 -16.77
CA ARG A 25 -2.82 -8.04 -17.58
C ARG A 25 -3.41 -9.15 -16.72
N GLU A 26 -2.80 -9.46 -15.58
CA GLU A 26 -3.25 -10.51 -14.66
C GLU A 26 -4.69 -10.26 -14.19
N VAL A 27 -5.00 -9.06 -13.70
CA VAL A 27 -6.35 -8.73 -13.25
C VAL A 27 -7.37 -8.78 -14.39
N LEU A 28 -7.10 -8.11 -15.52
CA LEU A 28 -8.03 -8.08 -16.65
C LEU A 28 -8.35 -9.49 -17.16
N SER A 29 -7.36 -10.38 -17.22
CA SER A 29 -7.54 -11.78 -17.60
C SER A 29 -8.52 -12.52 -16.68
N THR A 30 -8.54 -12.23 -15.38
CA THR A 30 -9.46 -12.89 -14.42
C THR A 30 -10.90 -12.39 -14.48
N ILE A 31 -11.14 -11.17 -14.97
CA ILE A 31 -12.49 -10.55 -14.99
C ILE A 31 -13.12 -10.51 -16.39
N THR A 32 -12.44 -11.03 -17.42
CA THR A 32 -12.86 -10.85 -18.82
C THR A 32 -14.21 -11.45 -19.12
N GLU A 33 -14.49 -12.66 -18.62
CA GLU A 33 -15.75 -13.35 -18.85
C GLU A 33 -16.91 -12.53 -18.30
N VAL A 34 -16.86 -12.19 -17.01
CA VAL A 34 -17.86 -11.35 -16.34
C VAL A 34 -18.01 -10.00 -17.04
N TYR A 35 -16.92 -9.32 -17.40
CA TYR A 35 -17.00 -8.04 -18.11
C TYR A 35 -17.78 -8.15 -19.43
N ASN A 36 -17.61 -9.25 -20.18
CA ASN A 36 -18.26 -9.45 -21.47
C ASN A 36 -19.76 -9.75 -21.35
N GLU A 37 -20.24 -10.19 -20.18
CA GLU A 37 -21.66 -10.35 -19.88
C GLU A 37 -22.38 -8.99 -19.70
N HIS A 38 -21.63 -7.89 -19.56
CA HIS A 38 -22.14 -6.54 -19.33
C HIS A 38 -21.80 -5.57 -20.48
N PRO A 39 -22.59 -5.53 -21.57
CA PRO A 39 -22.37 -4.62 -22.70
C PRO A 39 -22.29 -3.14 -22.31
N GLU A 40 -22.97 -2.76 -21.23
CA GLU A 40 -22.93 -1.42 -20.65
C GLU A 40 -21.52 -1.03 -20.16
N PHE A 41 -20.69 -1.99 -19.71
CA PHE A 41 -19.33 -1.72 -19.28
C PHE A 41 -18.44 -1.36 -20.47
N GLU A 42 -18.54 -2.10 -21.58
CA GLU A 42 -17.83 -1.78 -22.83
C GLU A 42 -18.28 -0.42 -23.37
N LYS A 43 -19.59 -0.14 -23.40
CA LYS A 43 -20.11 1.17 -23.84
C LYS A 43 -19.56 2.33 -23.00
N ALA A 44 -19.38 2.12 -21.69
CA ALA A 44 -18.83 3.11 -20.77
C ALA A 44 -17.29 3.09 -20.66
N LYS A 45 -16.61 2.19 -21.40
CA LYS A 45 -15.16 1.97 -21.37
C LYS A 45 -14.63 1.77 -19.95
N ILE A 46 -15.30 0.91 -19.17
CA ILE A 46 -14.98 0.72 -17.76
C ILE A 46 -13.57 0.16 -17.60
N ALA A 47 -13.16 -0.82 -18.41
CA ALA A 47 -11.82 -1.40 -18.33
C ALA A 47 -10.74 -0.34 -18.63
N GLU A 48 -10.90 0.44 -19.68
CA GLU A 48 -9.91 1.46 -20.07
C GLU A 48 -9.81 2.61 -19.07
N ARG A 49 -10.92 2.97 -18.41
CA ARG A 49 -10.92 3.96 -17.32
C ARG A 49 -10.33 3.41 -16.03
N LEU A 50 -10.57 2.13 -15.73
CA LEU A 50 -10.11 1.50 -14.49
C LEU A 50 -8.59 1.33 -14.46
N VAL A 51 -7.97 1.05 -15.60
CA VAL A 51 -6.52 0.82 -15.68
C VAL A 51 -5.72 2.12 -15.65
N GLU A 52 -6.27 3.26 -16.03
CA GLU A 52 -5.54 4.52 -15.95
C GLU A 52 -5.75 5.19 -14.58
N PRO A 53 -4.69 5.58 -13.85
CA PRO A 53 -4.85 6.31 -12.60
C PRO A 53 -5.56 7.66 -12.82
N ASP A 54 -6.43 8.04 -11.89
CA ASP A 54 -7.06 9.37 -11.91
C ASP A 54 -6.00 10.49 -11.91
N ARG A 55 -4.98 10.36 -11.05
CA ARG A 55 -3.88 11.33 -10.91
C ARG A 55 -2.58 10.69 -10.47
N ILE A 56 -1.47 11.23 -10.96
CA ILE A 56 -0.11 10.89 -10.51
C ILE A 56 0.60 12.20 -10.12
N PHE A 57 1.08 12.25 -8.89
CA PHE A 57 1.95 13.31 -8.41
C PHE A 57 3.38 12.78 -8.32
N THR A 58 4.31 13.49 -8.93
CA THR A 58 5.75 13.26 -8.82
C THR A 58 6.40 14.59 -8.43
N PHE A 59 7.19 14.59 -7.37
CA PHE A 59 7.76 15.82 -6.83
C PHE A 59 9.15 15.59 -6.25
N LYS A 60 9.97 16.63 -6.27
CA LYS A 60 11.31 16.62 -5.70
C LYS A 60 11.24 16.77 -4.17
N VAL A 61 12.07 16.02 -3.46
CA VAL A 61 12.17 16.07 -1.98
C VAL A 61 13.60 16.40 -1.57
N PRO A 62 13.97 17.70 -1.49
CA PRO A 62 15.26 18.11 -0.98
C PRO A 62 15.27 18.09 0.57
N TRP A 63 16.32 17.54 1.16
CA TRP A 63 16.51 17.49 2.62
C TRP A 63 17.99 17.56 2.99
N VAL A 64 18.31 17.72 4.27
CA VAL A 64 19.70 17.85 4.75
C VAL A 64 20.02 16.72 5.73
N ASP A 65 21.14 16.05 5.54
CA ASP A 65 21.59 14.95 6.39
C ASP A 65 22.27 15.46 7.68
N ASP A 66 22.68 14.56 8.58
CA ASP A 66 23.30 14.96 9.85
C ASP A 66 24.69 15.59 9.69
N LYS A 67 25.30 15.50 8.50
CA LYS A 67 26.58 16.16 8.17
C LYS A 67 26.39 17.55 7.57
N GLY A 68 25.14 17.97 7.35
CA GLY A 68 24.82 19.24 6.69
C GLY A 68 24.80 19.15 5.16
N GLU A 69 24.93 17.95 4.58
CA GLU A 69 24.92 17.77 3.13
C GLU A 69 23.49 17.73 2.60
N VAL A 70 23.28 18.37 1.44
CA VAL A 70 21.98 18.38 0.77
C VAL A 70 21.80 17.08 0.00
N GLN A 71 20.69 16.41 0.29
CA GLN A 71 20.26 15.19 -0.36
C GLN A 71 18.98 15.46 -1.16
N VAL A 72 18.79 14.74 -2.27
CA VAL A 72 17.61 14.90 -3.13
C VAL A 72 17.04 13.54 -3.49
N ASN A 73 15.75 13.37 -3.26
CA ASN A 73 14.98 12.18 -3.58
C ASN A 73 13.74 12.53 -4.40
N LEU A 74 13.13 11.53 -5.03
CA LEU A 74 11.83 11.68 -5.69
C LEU A 74 10.72 11.16 -4.77
N GLY A 75 9.66 11.95 -4.65
CA GLY A 75 8.41 11.60 -3.98
C GLY A 75 7.28 11.37 -4.97
N TYR A 76 6.38 10.46 -4.63
CA TYR A 76 5.28 10.04 -5.48
C TYR A 76 3.98 9.87 -4.70
N ARG A 77 2.86 10.19 -5.35
CA ARG A 77 1.52 9.75 -4.95
C ARG A 77 0.67 9.44 -6.17
N VAL A 78 0.33 8.17 -6.35
CA VAL A 78 -0.58 7.65 -7.37
C VAL A 78 -1.97 7.51 -6.74
N GLN A 79 -2.87 8.39 -7.13
CA GLN A 79 -4.29 8.33 -6.78
C GLN A 79 -5.01 7.62 -7.90
N PHE A 80 -5.32 6.34 -7.69
CA PHE A 80 -5.69 5.46 -8.79
C PHE A 80 -7.19 5.52 -9.07
N ASN A 81 -8.02 5.26 -8.07
CA ASN A 81 -9.47 5.25 -8.23
C ASN A 81 -10.18 5.61 -6.92
N ASN A 82 -11.16 6.51 -6.95
CA ASN A 82 -11.96 6.91 -5.79
C ASN A 82 -13.46 6.57 -5.90
N ALA A 83 -13.84 5.64 -6.77
CA ALA A 83 -15.25 5.37 -7.09
C ALA A 83 -16.09 4.93 -5.88
N ILE A 84 -15.47 4.31 -4.87
CA ILE A 84 -16.15 3.81 -3.67
C ILE A 84 -15.77 4.56 -2.38
N GLY A 85 -14.98 5.64 -2.47
CA GLY A 85 -14.55 6.43 -1.31
C GLY A 85 -13.18 7.10 -1.52
N PRO A 86 -12.65 7.78 -0.50
CA PRO A 86 -11.36 8.47 -0.59
C PRO A 86 -10.25 7.53 -1.05
N TYR A 87 -9.27 8.06 -1.79
CA TYR A 87 -8.08 7.31 -2.17
C TYR A 87 -7.42 6.73 -0.91
N LYS A 88 -7.05 5.45 -0.93
CA LYS A 88 -6.50 4.79 0.24
C LYS A 88 -5.34 3.88 -0.12
N GLY A 89 -4.21 4.12 0.52
CA GLY A 89 -3.09 3.18 0.51
C GLY A 89 -1.78 3.76 1.02
N GLY A 90 -0.85 2.85 1.31
CA GLY A 90 0.39 3.16 2.03
C GLY A 90 1.40 4.03 1.27
N ILE A 91 2.38 4.53 2.03
CA ILE A 91 3.59 5.21 1.54
C ILE A 91 4.77 4.26 1.76
N ARG A 92 5.56 4.00 0.72
CA ARG A 92 6.76 3.15 0.76
C ARG A 92 8.03 3.98 0.64
N PHE A 93 8.97 3.83 1.57
CA PHE A 93 10.32 4.40 1.46
C PHE A 93 11.33 3.27 1.26
N HIS A 94 11.80 3.13 0.03
CA HIS A 94 12.77 2.10 -0.33
C HIS A 94 13.54 2.51 -1.59
N SER A 95 14.83 2.19 -1.66
CA SER A 95 15.68 2.57 -2.81
C SER A 95 15.25 1.98 -4.15
N SER A 96 14.39 0.96 -4.15
CA SER A 96 13.85 0.36 -5.37
C SER A 96 12.58 1.03 -5.87
N VAL A 97 12.01 2.02 -5.15
CA VAL A 97 10.73 2.63 -5.54
C VAL A 97 10.86 3.31 -6.90
N THR A 98 9.95 2.97 -7.82
CA THR A 98 9.77 3.61 -9.12
C THR A 98 8.28 3.91 -9.34
N LEU A 99 7.95 4.71 -10.35
CA LEU A 99 6.56 4.96 -10.71
C LEU A 99 5.82 3.66 -11.09
N SER A 100 6.47 2.76 -11.84
CA SER A 100 5.93 1.45 -12.21
C SER A 100 5.46 0.67 -10.99
N ILE A 101 6.32 0.51 -9.99
CA ILE A 101 6.00 -0.22 -8.75
C ILE A 101 4.83 0.44 -8.02
N LEU A 102 4.77 1.78 -7.97
CA LEU A 102 3.69 2.47 -7.27
C LEU A 102 2.36 2.42 -8.03
N LYS A 103 2.36 2.41 -9.36
CA LYS A 103 1.17 2.17 -10.16
C LYS A 103 0.68 0.74 -9.99
N PHE A 104 1.56 -0.25 -10.09
CA PHE A 104 1.27 -1.65 -9.76
C PHE A 104 0.56 -1.76 -8.41
N LEU A 105 1.21 -1.29 -7.34
CA LEU A 105 0.67 -1.40 -5.99
C LEU A 105 -0.63 -0.60 -5.83
N GLY A 106 -0.75 0.56 -6.48
CA GLY A 106 -1.94 1.40 -6.45
C GLY A 106 -3.13 0.74 -7.15
N PHE A 107 -2.88 0.04 -8.26
CA PHE A 107 -3.89 -0.69 -9.03
C PHE A 107 -4.45 -1.87 -8.21
N GLU A 108 -3.58 -2.73 -7.64
CA GLU A 108 -4.04 -3.81 -6.75
C GLU A 108 -4.79 -3.29 -5.52
N GLN A 109 -4.39 -2.11 -5.01
CA GLN A 109 -5.00 -1.51 -3.85
C GLN A 109 -6.48 -1.15 -4.07
N ILE A 110 -6.91 -0.89 -5.32
CA ILE A 110 -8.32 -0.66 -5.67
C ILE A 110 -9.15 -1.88 -5.27
N PHE A 111 -8.78 -3.04 -5.80
CA PHE A 111 -9.52 -4.28 -5.61
C PHE A 111 -9.42 -4.78 -4.18
N LYS A 112 -8.23 -4.70 -3.58
CA LYS A 112 -8.04 -5.06 -2.18
C LYS A 112 -8.93 -4.25 -1.25
N ASN A 113 -9.08 -2.96 -1.48
CA ASN A 113 -9.92 -2.10 -0.65
C ASN A 113 -11.40 -2.33 -0.92
N ALA A 114 -11.80 -2.53 -2.18
CA ALA A 114 -13.18 -2.87 -2.52
C ALA A 114 -13.66 -4.17 -1.84
N LEU A 115 -12.78 -5.18 -1.74
CA LEU A 115 -13.07 -6.45 -1.08
C LEU A 115 -13.29 -6.35 0.42
N THR A 116 -12.89 -5.25 1.08
CA THR A 116 -13.14 -5.09 2.52
C THR A 116 -14.56 -4.63 2.84
N THR A 117 -15.40 -4.36 1.82
CA THR A 117 -16.76 -3.80 1.94
C THR A 117 -16.82 -2.43 2.62
N LEU A 118 -15.70 -1.73 2.72
CA LEU A 118 -15.59 -0.39 3.33
C LEU A 118 -15.43 0.66 2.22
N PRO A 119 -15.83 1.92 2.47
CA PRO A 119 -15.80 2.96 1.45
C PRO A 119 -14.37 3.52 1.26
N MET A 120 -13.52 2.76 0.56
CA MET A 120 -12.11 3.11 0.35
C MET A 120 -11.71 2.89 -1.11
N GLY A 121 -11.30 3.97 -1.79
CA GLY A 121 -10.67 3.90 -3.11
C GLY A 121 -9.26 3.30 -3.06
N GLY A 122 -8.55 3.27 -4.19
CA GLY A 122 -7.18 2.73 -4.31
C GLY A 122 -6.12 3.80 -4.59
N ALA A 123 -5.02 3.77 -3.85
CA ALA A 123 -3.86 4.62 -4.09
C ALA A 123 -2.56 4.01 -3.55
N LYS A 124 -1.42 4.55 -3.98
CA LYS A 124 -0.12 4.27 -3.38
C LYS A 124 0.79 5.47 -3.49
N GLY A 125 1.75 5.59 -2.59
CA GLY A 125 2.80 6.61 -2.69
C GLY A 125 4.12 6.10 -2.14
N GLY A 126 5.12 6.96 -2.19
CA GLY A 126 6.44 6.58 -1.71
C GLY A 126 7.55 7.49 -2.18
N SER A 127 8.77 7.07 -1.88
CA SER A 127 9.99 7.71 -2.33
C SER A 127 11.10 6.67 -2.48
N ASP A 128 12.05 6.95 -3.36
CA ASP A 128 13.32 6.25 -3.49
C ASP A 128 14.26 6.47 -2.28
N PHE A 129 13.83 7.26 -1.28
CA PHE A 129 14.52 7.40 0.00
C PHE A 129 14.66 6.06 0.74
N ASN A 130 15.87 5.77 1.21
CA ASN A 130 16.17 4.59 2.01
C ASN A 130 16.37 4.97 3.49
N PRO A 131 15.44 4.59 4.39
CA PRO A 131 15.54 4.89 5.82
C PRO A 131 16.59 4.04 6.55
N ARG A 132 17.11 2.96 5.94
CA ARG A 132 18.14 2.12 6.55
C ARG A 132 19.42 2.93 6.77
N GLY A 133 19.95 2.86 8.00
CA GLY A 133 21.17 3.58 8.39
C GLY A 133 21.00 5.08 8.56
N LYS A 134 19.76 5.60 8.56
CA LYS A 134 19.47 7.01 8.84
C LYS A 134 19.17 7.22 10.32
N SER A 135 19.55 8.38 10.84
CA SER A 135 19.14 8.78 12.19
C SER A 135 17.65 9.12 12.24
N ASP A 136 17.07 9.13 13.44
CA ASP A 136 15.70 9.59 13.65
C ASP A 136 15.50 11.03 13.16
N ALA A 137 16.52 11.88 13.31
CA ALA A 137 16.47 13.28 12.88
C ALA A 137 16.48 13.41 11.36
N GLU A 138 17.29 12.61 10.66
CA GLU A 138 17.29 12.54 9.19
C GLU A 138 15.95 12.07 8.65
N VAL A 139 15.40 10.99 9.21
CA VAL A 139 14.08 10.47 8.81
C VAL A 139 12.99 11.51 9.08
N MET A 140 13.03 12.20 10.22
CA MET A 140 12.09 13.28 10.52
C MET A 140 12.18 14.42 9.50
N ARG A 141 13.39 14.91 9.19
CA ARG A 141 13.59 15.99 8.20
C ARG A 141 13.12 15.54 6.81
N PHE A 142 13.39 14.30 6.43
CA PHE A 142 12.89 13.73 5.18
C PHE A 142 11.35 13.70 5.14
N CYS A 143 10.70 13.14 6.17
CA CYS A 143 9.24 13.12 6.28
C CYS A 143 8.62 14.52 6.21
N GLN A 144 9.24 15.50 6.87
CA GLN A 144 8.79 16.88 6.83
C GLN A 144 8.92 17.47 5.41
N ALA A 145 10.07 17.31 4.76
CA ALA A 145 10.30 17.76 3.39
C ALA A 145 9.33 17.10 2.40
N PHE A 146 9.09 15.79 2.54
CA PHE A 146 8.12 15.05 1.74
C PHE A 146 6.70 15.61 1.91
N MET A 147 6.32 15.98 3.14
CA MET A 147 4.99 16.53 3.40
C MET A 147 4.79 17.98 2.98
N VAL A 148 5.84 18.78 2.79
CA VAL A 148 5.71 20.14 2.24
C VAL A 148 5.02 20.15 0.87
N GLU A 149 5.21 19.09 0.09
CA GLU A 149 4.49 18.90 -1.17
C GLU A 149 3.22 18.07 -1.02
N LEU A 150 3.28 16.90 -0.36
CA LEU A 150 2.15 15.98 -0.37
C LEU A 150 0.87 16.53 0.31
N TRP A 151 0.99 17.41 1.32
CA TRP A 151 -0.14 17.78 2.18
C TRP A 151 -1.34 18.36 1.41
N ARG A 152 -1.10 19.09 0.33
CA ARG A 152 -2.14 19.75 -0.48
C ARG A 152 -2.90 18.79 -1.40
N HIS A 153 -2.43 17.55 -1.51
CA HIS A 153 -3.01 16.52 -2.37
C HIS A 153 -3.78 15.45 -1.58
N ILE A 154 -3.71 15.50 -0.25
CA ILE A 154 -4.34 14.54 0.66
C ILE A 154 -5.33 15.23 1.60
N GLY A 155 -6.19 14.44 2.22
CA GLY A 155 -7.22 14.94 3.12
C GLY A 155 -8.15 13.82 3.57
N PRO A 156 -8.87 14.00 4.70
CA PRO A 156 -9.72 12.95 5.27
C PRO A 156 -10.78 12.42 4.29
N GLU A 157 -11.33 13.30 3.45
CA GLU A 157 -12.35 12.96 2.44
C GLU A 157 -11.78 12.90 1.02
N THR A 158 -10.46 12.89 0.86
CA THR A 158 -9.81 12.93 -0.46
C THR A 158 -8.85 11.76 -0.63
N ASP A 159 -7.81 11.70 0.20
CA ASP A 159 -6.78 10.67 0.12
C ASP A 159 -6.18 10.46 1.52
N VAL A 160 -6.21 9.23 2.00
CA VAL A 160 -5.83 8.83 3.35
C VAL A 160 -4.65 7.85 3.30
N PRO A 161 -3.40 8.33 3.41
CA PRO A 161 -2.24 7.45 3.40
C PRO A 161 -2.09 6.57 4.64
N ALA A 162 -1.10 5.67 4.60
CA ALA A 162 -0.72 4.78 5.70
C ALA A 162 0.78 4.44 5.61
N GLY A 163 1.26 3.63 6.55
CA GLY A 163 2.57 2.98 6.45
C GLY A 163 2.63 1.86 5.38
N ASP A 164 3.85 1.57 4.95
CA ASP A 164 4.26 0.43 4.10
C ASP A 164 5.76 0.15 4.39
N ILE A 165 6.46 -0.59 3.52
CA ILE A 165 7.90 -0.84 3.68
C ILE A 165 8.66 0.49 3.86
N GLY A 166 9.45 0.59 4.93
CA GLY A 166 10.21 1.79 5.27
C GLY A 166 9.40 2.93 5.91
N VAL A 167 8.09 2.76 6.12
CA VAL A 167 7.20 3.74 6.77
C VAL A 167 6.37 3.05 7.85
N GLY A 168 6.86 3.08 9.09
CA GLY A 168 6.19 2.57 10.27
C GLY A 168 5.49 3.67 11.07
N ALA A 169 5.17 3.38 12.34
CA ALA A 169 4.51 4.31 13.24
C ALA A 169 5.32 5.60 13.47
N ARG A 170 6.66 5.50 13.52
CA ARG A 170 7.59 6.63 13.64
C ARG A 170 7.41 7.62 12.48
N GLU A 171 7.52 7.13 11.25
CA GLU A 171 7.36 7.96 10.05
C GLU A 171 5.95 8.52 9.94
N VAL A 172 4.91 7.71 10.20
CA VAL A 172 3.52 8.20 10.22
C VAL A 172 3.36 9.33 11.24
N GLY A 173 4.01 9.26 12.40
CA GLY A 173 4.03 10.35 13.39
C GLY A 173 4.63 11.63 12.82
N TYR A 174 5.80 11.57 12.18
CA TYR A 174 6.44 12.74 11.56
C TYR A 174 5.63 13.32 10.40
N LEU A 175 5.12 12.46 9.50
CA LEU A 175 4.29 12.86 8.36
C LEU A 175 3.00 13.53 8.86
N TYR A 176 2.31 12.92 9.83
CA TYR A 176 1.07 13.48 10.39
C TYR A 176 1.32 14.79 11.13
N GLY A 177 2.39 14.86 11.94
CA GLY A 177 2.78 16.10 12.63
C GLY A 177 3.00 17.26 11.66
N MET A 178 3.70 17.00 10.54
CA MET A 178 3.91 18.02 9.50
C MET A 178 2.61 18.36 8.77
N TYR A 179 1.77 17.38 8.44
CA TYR A 179 0.44 17.64 7.87
C TYR A 179 -0.37 18.57 8.76
N ARG A 180 -0.48 18.27 10.06
CA ARG A 180 -1.22 19.11 11.02
C ARG A 180 -0.71 20.55 11.05
N LYS A 181 0.60 20.74 10.98
CA LYS A 181 1.23 22.07 10.95
C LYS A 181 0.86 22.85 9.68
N LEU A 182 0.86 22.19 8.52
CA LEU A 182 0.59 22.81 7.23
C LEU A 182 -0.91 23.05 6.99
N ALA A 183 -1.73 22.02 7.20
CA ALA A 183 -3.18 22.05 6.99
C ALA A 183 -3.95 22.76 8.13
N ARG A 184 -3.32 22.91 9.31
CA ARG A 184 -3.94 23.50 10.53
C ARG A 184 -5.18 22.75 11.00
N GLU A 185 -5.19 21.43 10.82
CA GLU A 185 -6.30 20.56 11.16
C GLU A 185 -5.83 19.32 11.92
N ASN A 186 -6.73 18.68 12.66
CA ASN A 186 -6.49 17.41 13.36
C ASN A 186 -7.54 16.38 12.94
N THR A 187 -7.31 15.72 11.80
CA THR A 187 -8.31 14.88 11.11
C THR A 187 -7.80 13.45 10.86
N GLY A 188 -8.67 12.62 10.26
CA GLY A 188 -8.39 11.23 9.88
C GLY A 188 -7.47 11.03 8.66
N VAL A 189 -6.74 12.06 8.20
CA VAL A 189 -5.93 12.01 6.97
C VAL A 189 -4.86 10.91 6.94
N PHE A 190 -4.41 10.40 8.10
CA PHE A 190 -3.50 9.26 8.19
C PHE A 190 -4.06 8.14 9.06
N THR A 191 -3.83 6.91 8.58
CA THR A 191 -4.03 5.67 9.34
C THR A 191 -2.69 5.10 9.79
N GLY A 192 -2.67 4.29 10.85
CA GLY A 192 -1.41 3.85 11.48
C GLY A 192 -0.79 4.86 12.42
N LYS A 193 -1.60 5.81 12.93
CA LYS A 193 -1.21 6.76 13.98
C LYS A 193 -0.96 6.03 15.31
N GLY A 194 -0.18 6.65 16.18
CA GLY A 194 -0.02 6.22 17.58
C GLY A 194 -1.32 6.41 18.37
N LEU A 195 -1.50 5.61 19.41
CA LEU A 195 -2.74 5.58 20.19
C LEU A 195 -3.05 6.93 20.83
N GLU A 196 -2.01 7.65 21.25
CA GLU A 196 -2.09 8.95 21.92
C GLU A 196 -2.63 10.05 21.02
N PHE A 197 -2.67 9.84 19.69
CA PHE A 197 -3.09 10.84 18.71
C PHE A 197 -4.02 10.26 17.63
N GLY A 198 -4.93 9.36 18.05
CA GLY A 198 -6.03 8.87 17.21
C GLY A 198 -5.68 7.62 16.38
N GLY A 199 -4.73 6.83 16.86
CA GLY A 199 -4.49 5.45 16.43
C GLY A 199 -5.62 4.51 16.87
N SER A 200 -5.70 3.36 16.23
CA SER A 200 -6.65 2.31 16.59
C SER A 200 -5.92 1.18 17.30
N LEU A 201 -6.54 0.62 18.34
CA LEU A 201 -6.16 -0.70 18.85
C LEU A 201 -6.27 -1.74 17.73
N ILE A 202 -5.55 -2.85 17.88
CA ILE A 202 -5.44 -3.95 16.89
C ILE A 202 -4.72 -3.56 15.60
N ARG A 203 -4.36 -2.28 15.38
CA ARG A 203 -3.69 -1.86 14.15
C ARG A 203 -2.36 -2.58 13.89
N PRO A 204 -1.47 -2.78 14.88
CA PRO A 204 -0.25 -3.58 14.69
C PRO A 204 -0.56 -5.02 14.25
N GLU A 205 -1.55 -5.66 14.86
CA GLU A 205 -1.89 -7.06 14.66
C GLU A 205 -2.71 -7.32 13.39
N ALA A 206 -3.48 -6.33 12.93
CA ALA A 206 -4.60 -6.46 12.00
C ALA A 206 -4.26 -7.29 10.74
N THR A 207 -3.13 -7.03 10.09
CA THR A 207 -2.78 -7.73 8.83
C THR A 207 -2.44 -9.20 9.07
N GLY A 208 -1.67 -9.50 10.12
CA GLY A 208 -1.34 -10.87 10.47
C GLY A 208 -2.57 -11.65 10.94
N PHE A 209 -3.39 -11.02 11.79
CA PHE A 209 -4.62 -11.62 12.30
C PHE A 209 -5.61 -11.89 11.16
N GLY A 210 -5.82 -10.91 10.29
CA GLY A 210 -6.71 -11.04 9.13
C GLY A 210 -6.30 -12.17 8.19
N GLY A 211 -4.99 -12.30 7.92
CA GLY A 211 -4.46 -13.41 7.12
C GLY A 211 -4.81 -14.78 7.72
N LEU A 212 -4.66 -14.93 9.03
CA LEU A 212 -4.98 -16.18 9.70
C LEU A 212 -6.48 -16.43 9.85
N TYR A 213 -7.29 -15.40 10.03
CA TYR A 213 -8.75 -15.54 9.99
C TYR A 213 -9.22 -16.02 8.61
N PHE A 214 -8.64 -15.48 7.54
CA PHE A 214 -8.96 -15.91 6.18
C PHE A 214 -8.55 -17.37 5.93
N VAL A 215 -7.30 -17.75 6.29
CA VAL A 215 -6.82 -19.14 6.17
C VAL A 215 -7.67 -20.12 6.98
N LYS A 216 -8.08 -19.73 8.20
CA LYS A 216 -8.99 -20.55 9.04
C LYS A 216 -10.30 -20.81 8.29
N GLN A 217 -10.93 -19.79 7.71
CA GLN A 217 -12.17 -19.95 6.96
C GLN A 217 -12.00 -20.80 5.68
N MET A 218 -10.88 -20.63 4.96
CA MET A 218 -10.56 -21.47 3.80
C MET A 218 -10.43 -22.94 4.18
N LEU A 219 -9.72 -23.25 5.27
CA LEU A 219 -9.56 -24.61 5.77
C LEU A 219 -10.90 -25.20 6.21
N GLU A 220 -11.71 -24.45 6.95
CA GLU A 220 -13.04 -24.90 7.40
C GLU A 220 -13.95 -25.22 6.23
N THR A 221 -13.93 -24.40 5.17
CA THR A 221 -14.68 -24.63 3.92
C THR A 221 -14.22 -25.91 3.21
N ALA A 222 -12.93 -26.25 3.29
CA ALA A 222 -12.36 -27.49 2.76
C ALA A 222 -12.50 -28.69 3.72
N GLY A 223 -13.23 -28.57 4.83
CA GLY A 223 -13.42 -29.65 5.80
C GLY A 223 -12.19 -29.92 6.68
N HIS A 224 -11.30 -28.93 6.84
CA HIS A 224 -10.09 -29.01 7.65
C HIS A 224 -10.10 -28.01 8.82
N SER A 225 -9.32 -28.31 9.86
CA SER A 225 -9.03 -27.38 10.97
C SER A 225 -7.59 -26.88 10.90
N LEU A 226 -7.36 -25.65 11.35
CA LEU A 226 -6.01 -25.09 11.53
C LEU A 226 -5.31 -25.68 12.77
N GLN A 227 -6.07 -26.16 13.75
CA GLN A 227 -5.52 -26.72 14.99
C GLN A 227 -4.61 -27.92 14.68
N GLY A 228 -3.42 -27.93 15.29
CA GLY A 228 -2.41 -28.97 15.10
C GLY A 228 -1.67 -28.90 13.76
N LYS A 229 -2.03 -27.99 12.83
CA LYS A 229 -1.29 -27.83 11.59
C LYS A 229 0.06 -27.15 11.83
N THR A 230 1.04 -27.55 11.03
CA THR A 230 2.36 -26.90 10.99
C THR A 230 2.33 -25.78 9.96
N VAL A 231 2.78 -24.58 10.35
CA VAL A 231 2.73 -23.36 9.52
C VAL A 231 4.16 -22.84 9.35
N ALA A 232 4.60 -22.73 8.09
CA ALA A 232 5.81 -22.01 7.73
C ALA A 232 5.45 -20.54 7.46
N ILE A 233 6.13 -19.61 8.12
CA ILE A 233 5.98 -18.17 7.90
C ILE A 233 7.29 -17.64 7.32
N SER A 234 7.19 -16.78 6.30
CA SER A 234 8.31 -16.01 5.77
C SER A 234 8.26 -14.57 6.26
N GLY A 235 9.42 -13.95 6.49
CA GLY A 235 9.51 -12.61 7.07
C GLY A 235 9.61 -12.61 8.60
N PHE A 236 10.05 -11.49 9.15
CA PHE A 236 10.13 -11.24 10.61
C PHE A 236 9.50 -9.89 11.02
N GLY A 237 8.87 -9.19 10.09
CA GLY A 237 8.26 -7.88 10.33
C GLY A 237 6.87 -7.96 10.96
N ASN A 238 6.19 -6.80 11.00
CA ASN A 238 4.87 -6.63 11.65
C ASN A 238 3.81 -7.67 11.23
N VAL A 239 3.75 -8.00 9.94
CA VAL A 239 2.78 -8.99 9.42
C VAL A 239 3.11 -10.40 9.88
N ALA A 240 4.38 -10.81 9.80
CA ALA A 240 4.83 -12.14 10.20
C ALA A 240 4.65 -12.36 11.71
N TRP A 241 4.96 -11.35 12.53
CA TRP A 241 4.71 -11.38 13.98
C TRP A 241 3.21 -11.58 14.30
N GLY A 242 2.33 -10.76 13.74
CA GLY A 242 0.89 -10.89 13.97
C GLY A 242 0.34 -12.23 13.47
N ALA A 243 0.83 -12.72 12.33
CA ALA A 243 0.44 -14.01 11.77
C ALA A 243 0.87 -15.17 12.67
N ALA A 244 2.11 -15.14 13.17
CA ALA A 244 2.63 -16.16 14.08
C ALA A 244 1.87 -16.19 15.41
N LEU A 245 1.58 -15.00 15.96
CA LEU A 245 0.81 -14.84 17.19
C LEU A 245 -0.59 -15.46 17.03
N LYS A 246 -1.32 -15.09 15.95
CA LYS A 246 -2.67 -15.60 15.73
C LYS A 246 -2.68 -17.09 15.38
N ALA A 247 -1.72 -17.57 14.60
CA ALA A 247 -1.61 -18.99 14.28
C ALA A 247 -1.45 -19.85 15.54
N THR A 248 -0.58 -19.40 16.46
CA THR A 248 -0.33 -20.08 17.74
C THR A 248 -1.57 -20.05 18.63
N GLU A 249 -2.26 -18.91 18.73
CA GLU A 249 -3.52 -18.78 19.47
C GLU A 249 -4.61 -19.72 18.94
N LEU A 250 -4.66 -19.94 17.62
CA LEU A 250 -5.58 -20.88 16.96
C LEU A 250 -5.10 -22.35 17.02
N GLY A 251 -4.03 -22.64 17.77
CA GLY A 251 -3.53 -23.99 18.01
C GLY A 251 -2.69 -24.58 16.88
N ALA A 252 -2.21 -23.78 15.93
CA ALA A 252 -1.23 -24.18 14.93
C ALA A 252 0.20 -24.10 15.49
N LYS A 253 1.13 -24.86 14.91
CA LYS A 253 2.56 -24.82 15.24
C LYS A 253 3.32 -24.03 14.17
N VAL A 254 3.77 -22.83 14.51
CA VAL A 254 4.66 -22.05 13.63
C VAL A 254 6.08 -22.62 13.74
N VAL A 255 6.71 -22.89 12.60
CA VAL A 255 8.04 -23.54 12.56
C VAL A 255 9.11 -22.78 11.81
N THR A 256 8.77 -21.68 11.13
CA THR A 256 9.77 -20.85 10.45
C THR A 256 9.49 -19.37 10.56
N ILE A 257 10.56 -18.58 10.49
CA ILE A 257 10.58 -17.17 10.07
C ILE A 257 11.74 -16.96 9.08
N SER A 258 11.74 -15.88 8.30
CA SER A 258 12.83 -15.63 7.34
C SER A 258 13.17 -14.15 7.16
N GLY A 259 14.39 -13.89 6.70
CA GLY A 259 14.90 -12.56 6.35
C GLY A 259 15.80 -12.62 5.12
N PRO A 260 16.42 -11.49 4.71
CA PRO A 260 17.36 -11.46 3.59
C PRO A 260 18.54 -12.43 3.75
N ASP A 261 18.91 -12.73 5.00
CA ASP A 261 20.07 -13.56 5.33
C ASP A 261 19.75 -15.07 5.42
N GLY A 262 18.47 -15.47 5.27
CA GLY A 262 18.05 -16.88 5.34
C GLY A 262 16.76 -17.12 6.14
N TYR A 263 16.61 -18.32 6.71
CA TYR A 263 15.46 -18.71 7.53
C TYR A 263 15.91 -19.49 8.78
N VAL A 264 15.07 -19.47 9.81
CA VAL A 264 15.16 -20.30 11.02
C VAL A 264 13.80 -20.89 11.35
#